data_AF-A0A2N9FN09-F1
#
_entry.id   AF-A0A2N9FN09-F1
#
_cell.length_a   1.000
_cell.length_b   1.000
_cell.length_c   1.000
_cell.angle_alpha   90.00
_cell.angle_beta   90.00
_cell.angle_gamma   90.00
#
_symmetry.space_group_name_H-M   'P 1'
#
loop_
_entity.id
_entity.type
_entity.pdbx_description
1 polymer ?
#
loop_
_entity_poly.entity_id
_entity_poly.type
_entity_poly.pdbx_seq_one_letter_code
_entity_poly.pdbx_strand_id
1 'polypeptide(L)'
;MAYYTRALILALLSIFLSSALAAPMTYNVVSLGAKADGKTDSTQAFLSAWTKACASLKPATIFVPAGRFYLRQVAFSGPCKNNAIIIRIDGTLVAPSDYKVIGNSGNWLLFENVNGVTISGGILDGKGTGLWACKASGKSCPSGATTLGFSNSNNIVVSALTSLNSQMFHIVVNGCHNVKMQGVKVIASGNSPNTDGIHVQLSSSITILNSKIQTGDDCISIGPGTTNLWIENVACGPGHGISIGSLGKDQQEAGVQNVTVKTVTFTGTQNGVRIKSWGRPSNGFARNILFQHVVMVNAQNPIVIDQNYCPGNKGCPGQVSGVKISDVTFQDIHGTSATEIAMKFDCSSGNPCSRIRLENVKLTYKNQVAEASCNHAVGTSSGFVQPTSCL
;
A
#
# COMPACT_ATOMS: atom_id res chain seq x y z
N MET A 1 11.86 -4.70 85.02
CA MET A 1 12.40 -4.50 83.66
C MET A 1 12.06 -5.72 82.82
N ALA A 2 11.01 -5.66 82.00
CA ALA A 2 10.81 -6.53 80.83
C ALA A 2 9.58 -6.06 80.03
N TYR A 3 9.88 -5.63 78.82
CA TYR A 3 9.10 -5.25 77.64
C TYR A 3 7.65 -5.74 77.49
N TYR A 4 6.73 -4.79 77.25
CA TYR A 4 5.50 -5.00 76.48
C TYR A 4 5.61 -4.24 75.15
N THR A 5 5.86 -4.96 74.07
CA THR A 5 5.79 -4.45 72.69
C THR A 5 4.33 -4.41 72.25
N ARG A 6 3.74 -3.21 72.14
CA ARG A 6 2.46 -2.99 71.48
C ARG A 6 2.70 -2.83 69.97
N ALA A 7 2.25 -3.80 69.19
CA ALA A 7 2.23 -3.71 67.73
C ALA A 7 1.15 -2.70 67.30
N LEU A 8 1.56 -1.62 66.63
CA LEU A 8 0.67 -0.71 65.92
C LEU A 8 0.32 -1.35 64.57
N ILE A 9 -0.95 -1.76 64.39
CA ILE A 9 -1.46 -2.16 63.08
C ILE A 9 -1.87 -0.88 62.33
N LEU A 10 -1.01 -0.41 61.42
CA LEU A 10 -1.39 0.60 60.43
C LEU A 10 -2.26 -0.07 59.35
N ALA A 11 -3.54 0.22 59.35
CA ALA A 11 -4.42 -0.11 58.23
C ALA A 11 -4.14 0.87 57.07
N LEU A 12 -3.29 0.46 56.12
CA LEU A 12 -3.14 1.13 54.82
C LEU A 12 -4.39 0.87 53.98
N LEU A 13 -5.32 1.83 53.96
CA LEU A 13 -6.36 1.92 52.94
C LEU A 13 -5.70 2.15 51.58
N SER A 14 -5.53 1.08 50.82
CA SER A 14 -5.16 1.11 49.41
C SER A 14 -6.35 1.66 48.63
N ILE A 15 -6.32 2.96 48.35
CA ILE A 15 -7.21 3.58 47.38
C ILE A 15 -6.78 3.07 46.01
N PHE A 16 -7.39 1.97 45.56
CA PHE A 16 -7.35 1.58 44.16
C PHE A 16 -8.10 2.66 43.38
N LEU A 17 -7.39 3.68 42.89
CA LEU A 17 -7.85 4.50 41.79
C LEU A 17 -8.00 3.57 40.59
N SER A 18 -9.20 3.00 40.47
CA SER A 18 -9.68 2.40 39.25
C SER A 18 -9.72 3.55 38.25
N SER A 19 -8.70 3.67 37.40
CA SER A 19 -8.78 4.48 36.19
C SER A 19 -9.84 3.83 35.32
N ALA A 20 -11.10 4.17 35.59
CA ALA A 20 -12.22 3.83 34.73
C ALA A 20 -11.92 4.50 33.38
N LEU A 21 -11.30 3.74 32.47
CA LEU A 21 -11.24 4.10 31.07
C LEU A 21 -12.70 4.33 30.66
N ALA A 22 -13.06 5.60 30.47
CA ALA A 22 -14.40 5.97 30.10
C ALA A 22 -14.79 5.15 28.87
N ALA A 23 -15.93 4.45 28.94
CA ALA A 23 -16.37 3.59 27.85
C ALA A 23 -16.35 4.36 26.52
N PRO A 24 -15.78 3.79 25.45
CA PRO A 24 -15.68 4.48 24.18
C PRO A 24 -17.06 4.84 23.65
N MET A 25 -17.20 6.07 23.15
CA MET A 25 -18.45 6.53 22.55
C MET A 25 -18.72 5.73 21.28
N THR A 26 -19.84 5.04 21.20
CA THR A 26 -20.18 4.22 20.02
C THR A 26 -21.28 4.87 19.19
N TYR A 27 -21.01 5.11 17.91
CA TYR A 27 -21.93 5.65 16.93
C TYR A 27 -22.26 4.56 15.90
N ASN A 28 -23.39 3.87 16.10
CA ASN A 28 -23.88 2.88 15.15
C ASN A 28 -24.52 3.60 13.95
N VAL A 29 -24.04 3.31 12.75
CA VAL A 29 -24.53 3.97 11.52
C VAL A 29 -26.02 3.71 11.26
N VAL A 30 -26.56 2.55 11.67
CA VAL A 30 -27.99 2.22 11.54
C VAL A 30 -28.84 3.12 12.45
N SER A 31 -28.38 3.37 13.67
CA SER A 31 -29.04 4.33 14.58
C SER A 31 -29.00 5.77 14.07
N LEU A 32 -28.17 6.06 13.07
CA LEU A 32 -28.06 7.34 12.39
C LEU A 32 -28.73 7.34 11.00
N GLY A 33 -29.52 6.30 10.69
CA GLY A 33 -30.34 6.23 9.49
C GLY A 33 -29.74 5.44 8.32
N ALA A 34 -28.57 4.82 8.48
CA ALA A 34 -28.02 3.93 7.45
C ALA A 34 -28.93 2.70 7.27
N LYS A 35 -29.11 2.26 6.03
CA LYS A 35 -29.90 1.06 5.71
C LYS A 35 -29.00 -0.01 5.12
N ALA A 36 -29.13 -1.22 5.66
CA ALA A 36 -28.30 -2.38 5.32
C ALA A 36 -28.81 -3.15 4.07
N ASP A 37 -29.40 -2.46 3.09
CA ASP A 37 -30.04 -3.06 1.91
C ASP A 37 -29.16 -3.05 0.65
N GLY A 38 -27.98 -2.44 0.72
CA GLY A 38 -27.05 -2.25 -0.39
C GLY A 38 -27.57 -1.35 -1.52
N LYS A 39 -28.64 -0.57 -1.29
CA LYS A 39 -29.34 0.25 -2.29
C LYS A 39 -29.63 1.66 -1.82
N THR A 40 -30.09 1.83 -0.59
CA THR A 40 -30.39 3.14 -0.03
C THR A 40 -29.09 3.86 0.33
N ASP A 41 -28.96 5.10 -0.14
CA ASP A 41 -27.78 5.92 0.12
C ASP A 41 -27.63 6.19 1.62
N SER A 42 -26.60 5.59 2.22
CA SER A 42 -26.28 5.69 3.63
C SER A 42 -25.21 6.76 3.91
N THR A 43 -24.77 7.53 2.91
CA THR A 43 -23.65 8.49 3.01
C THR A 43 -23.84 9.48 4.15
N GLN A 44 -25.05 10.02 4.33
CA GLN A 44 -25.34 11.00 5.39
C GLN A 44 -25.25 10.42 6.80
N ALA A 45 -25.60 9.14 6.97
CA ALA A 45 -25.47 8.47 8.26
C ALA A 45 -24.00 8.27 8.65
N PHE A 46 -23.14 7.94 7.68
CA PHE A 46 -21.70 7.84 7.88
C PHE A 46 -21.04 9.18 8.16
N LEU A 47 -21.42 10.24 7.43
CA LEU A 47 -20.98 11.61 7.71
C LEU A 47 -21.40 12.05 9.11
N SER A 48 -22.65 11.77 9.50
CA SER A 48 -23.15 12.07 10.84
C SER A 48 -22.37 11.33 11.94
N ALA A 49 -22.04 10.06 11.72
CA ALA A 49 -21.23 9.27 12.64
C ALA A 49 -19.81 9.86 12.76
N TRP A 50 -19.21 10.24 11.63
CA TRP A 50 -17.89 10.87 11.57
C TRP A 50 -17.86 12.19 12.30
N THR A 51 -18.80 13.11 12.04
CA THR A 51 -18.88 14.40 12.72
C THR A 51 -18.93 14.24 14.24
N LYS A 52 -19.73 13.30 14.75
CA LYS A 52 -19.81 13.01 16.19
C LYS A 52 -18.53 12.39 16.74
N ALA A 53 -17.90 11.46 16.03
CA ALA A 53 -16.65 10.83 16.44
C ALA A 53 -15.48 11.82 16.46
N CYS A 54 -15.37 12.64 15.43
CA CYS A 54 -14.34 13.66 15.23
C CYS A 54 -14.43 14.78 16.27
N ALA A 55 -15.64 15.15 16.70
CA ALA A 55 -15.86 16.15 17.75
C ALA A 55 -15.75 15.59 19.19
N SER A 56 -15.72 14.27 19.37
CA SER A 56 -15.67 13.63 20.69
C SER A 56 -14.36 13.94 21.41
N LEU A 57 -14.43 14.15 22.74
CA LEU A 57 -13.25 14.28 23.60
C LEU A 57 -12.81 12.93 24.19
N LYS A 58 -13.59 11.87 23.96
CA LYS A 58 -13.30 10.49 24.38
C LYS A 58 -13.03 9.61 23.15
N PRO A 59 -12.29 8.50 23.28
CA PRO A 59 -12.17 7.50 22.22
C PRO A 59 -13.55 7.15 21.65
N ALA A 60 -13.65 7.08 20.33
CA ALA A 60 -14.92 6.90 19.64
C ALA A 60 -14.86 5.72 18.67
N THR A 61 -15.93 4.93 18.63
CA THR A 61 -16.12 3.85 17.66
C THR A 61 -17.28 4.20 16.74
N ILE A 62 -17.04 4.29 15.45
CA ILE A 62 -18.09 4.23 14.42
C ILE A 62 -18.30 2.75 14.13
N PHE A 63 -19.50 2.25 14.42
CA PHE A 63 -19.84 0.85 14.26
C PHE A 63 -20.72 0.64 13.03
N VAL A 64 -20.24 -0.20 12.10
CA VAL A 64 -20.97 -0.64 10.92
C VAL A 64 -21.32 -2.12 11.11
N PRO A 65 -22.59 -2.45 11.43
CA PRO A 65 -22.98 -3.84 11.69
C PRO A 65 -22.96 -4.68 10.41
N ALA A 66 -23.21 -5.99 10.55
CA ALA A 66 -23.37 -6.89 9.42
C ALA A 66 -24.49 -6.39 8.48
N GLY A 67 -24.26 -6.51 7.16
CA GLY A 67 -25.16 -6.02 6.12
C GLY A 67 -24.41 -5.30 5.00
N ARG A 68 -25.15 -4.78 4.01
CA ARG A 68 -24.58 -4.04 2.87
C ARG A 68 -25.02 -2.59 2.92
N PHE A 69 -24.09 -1.65 2.94
CA PHE A 69 -24.36 -0.22 3.02
C PHE A 69 -23.89 0.46 1.76
N TYR A 70 -24.83 0.98 0.97
CA TYR A 70 -24.51 1.73 -0.22
C TYR A 70 -24.03 3.14 0.17
N LEU A 71 -22.87 3.54 -0.35
CA LEU A 71 -22.30 4.88 -0.16
C LEU A 71 -21.95 5.48 -1.51
N ARG A 72 -22.23 6.77 -1.67
CA ARG A 72 -21.62 7.60 -2.72
C ARG A 72 -20.20 7.97 -2.28
N GLN A 73 -19.55 8.89 -3.00
CA GLN A 73 -18.29 9.44 -2.55
C GLN A 73 -18.46 10.13 -1.19
N VAL A 74 -17.51 9.89 -0.29
CA VAL A 74 -17.47 10.51 1.04
C VAL A 74 -16.05 10.88 1.41
N ALA A 75 -15.92 12.06 2.03
CA ALA A 75 -14.69 12.53 2.66
C ALA A 75 -14.90 12.65 4.17
N PHE A 76 -14.03 12.01 4.92
CA PHE A 76 -13.93 12.04 6.37
C PHE A 76 -12.76 12.97 6.75
N SER A 77 -13.05 14.26 6.83
CA SER A 77 -12.04 15.30 7.01
C SER A 77 -11.82 15.61 8.50
N GLY A 78 -10.56 15.87 8.85
CA GLY A 78 -10.13 16.54 10.07
C GLY A 78 -9.83 18.03 9.83
N PRO A 79 -9.14 18.70 10.78
CA PRO A 79 -8.62 18.15 12.02
C PRO A 79 -9.74 17.76 13.00
N CYS A 80 -9.56 16.66 13.72
CA CYS A 80 -10.49 16.20 14.74
C CYS A 80 -10.03 16.62 16.14
N LYS A 81 -11.00 16.84 17.05
CA LYS A 81 -10.73 16.95 18.49
C LYS A 81 -10.33 15.59 19.08
N ASN A 82 -10.78 14.52 18.44
CA ASN A 82 -10.47 13.14 18.78
C ASN A 82 -9.28 12.62 17.97
N ASN A 83 -8.38 11.89 18.63
CA ASN A 83 -7.25 11.17 18.01
C ASN A 83 -7.28 9.66 18.28
N ALA A 84 -8.43 9.12 18.66
CA ALA A 84 -8.64 7.71 18.93
C ALA A 84 -10.00 7.28 18.36
N ILE A 85 -10.12 7.35 17.03
CA ILE A 85 -11.33 6.96 16.29
C ILE A 85 -11.14 5.57 15.69
N ILE A 86 -12.04 4.65 16.03
CA ILE A 86 -12.10 3.32 15.42
C ILE A 86 -13.33 3.27 14.50
N ILE A 87 -13.13 2.85 13.27
CA ILE A 87 -14.21 2.47 12.35
C ILE A 87 -14.20 0.96 12.30
N ARG A 88 -15.13 0.35 13.03
CA ARG A 88 -15.30 -1.10 13.08
C ARG A 88 -16.36 -1.50 12.07
N ILE A 89 -15.95 -2.30 11.08
CA ILE A 89 -16.80 -2.73 9.99
C ILE A 89 -17.00 -4.25 10.08
N ASP A 90 -18.21 -4.65 10.49
CA ASP A 90 -18.63 -6.06 10.50
C ASP A 90 -19.42 -6.41 9.21
N GLY A 91 -19.73 -5.41 8.37
CA GLY A 91 -20.49 -5.55 7.11
C GLY A 91 -19.68 -5.26 5.83
N THR A 92 -20.39 -4.83 4.79
CA THR A 92 -19.84 -4.44 3.49
C THR A 92 -20.28 -3.02 3.14
N LEU A 93 -19.32 -2.14 2.82
CA LEU A 93 -19.60 -0.88 2.14
C LEU A 93 -19.60 -1.15 0.64
N VAL A 94 -20.57 -0.57 -0.08
CA VAL A 94 -20.79 -0.85 -1.50
C VAL A 94 -20.82 0.47 -2.28
N ALA A 95 -19.97 0.59 -3.30
CA ALA A 95 -19.97 1.72 -4.22
C ALA A 95 -21.18 1.67 -5.18
N PRO A 96 -21.47 2.75 -5.92
CA PRO A 96 -22.54 2.74 -6.92
C PRO A 96 -22.32 1.66 -8.00
N SER A 97 -23.42 1.00 -8.38
CA SER A 97 -23.36 0.01 -9.47
C SER A 97 -23.12 0.66 -10.83
N ASP A 98 -23.61 1.89 -11.04
CA ASP A 98 -23.18 2.73 -12.16
C ASP A 98 -21.82 3.35 -11.84
N TYR A 99 -20.78 2.83 -12.50
CA TYR A 99 -19.41 3.26 -12.27
C TYR A 99 -19.18 4.76 -12.55
N LYS A 100 -20.04 5.39 -13.34
CA LYS A 100 -19.92 6.82 -13.68
C LYS A 100 -20.20 7.73 -12.49
N VAL A 101 -20.99 7.27 -11.51
CA VAL A 101 -21.41 8.09 -10.34
C VAL A 101 -20.21 8.57 -9.52
N ILE A 102 -19.17 7.73 -9.39
CA ILE A 102 -17.90 8.08 -8.71
C ILE A 102 -16.71 8.08 -9.67
N GLY A 103 -16.92 7.83 -10.97
CA GLY A 103 -15.85 7.55 -11.92
C GLY A 103 -14.81 8.65 -12.09
N ASN A 104 -15.07 9.88 -11.65
CA ASN A 104 -14.13 11.00 -11.70
C ASN A 104 -13.92 11.67 -10.33
N SER A 105 -14.30 11.01 -9.23
CA SER A 105 -14.23 11.62 -7.89
C SER A 105 -12.83 11.58 -7.26
N GLY A 106 -11.86 10.94 -7.93
CA GLY A 106 -10.52 10.68 -7.40
C GLY A 106 -10.51 9.55 -6.36
N ASN A 107 -11.27 9.71 -5.27
CA ASN A 107 -11.47 8.69 -4.24
C ASN A 107 -12.96 8.43 -4.01
N TRP A 108 -13.31 7.20 -3.61
CA TRP A 108 -14.63 6.84 -3.10
C TRP A 108 -14.72 7.14 -1.60
N LEU A 109 -13.83 6.57 -0.79
CA LEU A 109 -13.69 6.86 0.63
C LEU A 109 -12.36 7.59 0.86
N LEU A 110 -12.41 8.84 1.31
CA LEU A 110 -11.23 9.64 1.59
C LEU A 110 -11.16 10.01 3.07
N PHE A 111 -10.02 9.77 3.71
CA PHE A 111 -9.67 10.33 5.01
C PHE A 111 -8.60 11.40 4.80
N GLU A 112 -8.86 12.62 5.26
CA GLU A 112 -7.99 13.75 4.98
C GLU A 112 -7.73 14.59 6.23
N ASN A 113 -6.47 14.96 6.45
CA ASN A 113 -6.03 15.75 7.60
C ASN A 113 -6.45 15.13 8.96
N VAL A 114 -6.49 13.80 9.04
CA VAL A 114 -6.89 13.08 10.26
C VAL A 114 -5.68 12.60 11.05
N ASN A 115 -5.85 12.42 12.36
CA ASN A 115 -4.83 11.90 13.24
C ASN A 115 -5.44 10.84 14.15
N GLY A 116 -4.90 9.62 14.17
CA GLY A 116 -5.35 8.58 15.11
C GLY A 116 -6.65 7.89 14.70
N VAL A 117 -6.67 7.38 13.46
CA VAL A 117 -7.82 6.65 12.90
C VAL A 117 -7.45 5.20 12.66
N THR A 118 -8.29 4.28 13.16
CA THR A 118 -8.19 2.85 12.89
C THR A 118 -9.39 2.39 12.08
N ILE A 119 -9.18 1.73 10.94
CA ILE A 119 -10.21 0.97 10.21
C ILE A 119 -9.99 -0.51 10.50
N SER A 120 -11.02 -1.20 10.99
CA SER A 120 -10.93 -2.60 11.42
C SER A 120 -12.02 -3.45 10.78
N GLY A 121 -11.61 -4.47 10.04
CA GLY A 121 -12.48 -5.47 9.42
C GLY A 121 -13.24 -4.97 8.19
N GLY A 122 -14.18 -5.80 7.74
CA GLY A 122 -15.16 -5.44 6.72
C GLY A 122 -14.68 -5.57 5.29
N ILE A 123 -15.60 -5.29 4.37
CA ILE A 123 -15.38 -5.35 2.92
C ILE A 123 -15.74 -3.99 2.31
N LEU A 124 -14.86 -3.47 1.46
CA LEU A 124 -15.13 -2.33 0.57
C LEU A 124 -15.31 -2.87 -0.84
N ASP A 125 -16.55 -2.91 -1.35
CA ASP A 125 -16.87 -3.36 -2.70
C ASP A 125 -16.97 -2.15 -3.64
N GLY A 126 -15.88 -1.86 -4.37
CA GLY A 126 -15.71 -0.69 -5.23
C GLY A 126 -16.46 -0.75 -6.56
N LYS A 127 -17.13 -1.86 -6.88
CA LYS A 127 -17.94 -2.05 -8.11
C LYS A 127 -17.22 -1.67 -9.42
N GLY A 128 -15.92 -1.96 -9.52
CA GLY A 128 -15.05 -1.56 -10.63
C GLY A 128 -15.30 -2.26 -11.98
N THR A 129 -15.94 -3.44 -11.99
CA THR A 129 -16.06 -4.29 -13.19
C THR A 129 -16.68 -3.59 -14.40
N GLY A 130 -17.69 -2.75 -14.19
CA GLY A 130 -18.31 -1.98 -15.27
C GLY A 130 -17.36 -0.98 -15.92
N LEU A 131 -16.51 -0.31 -15.12
CA LEU A 131 -15.49 0.60 -15.65
C LEU A 131 -14.40 -0.16 -16.39
N TRP A 132 -13.97 -1.32 -15.89
CA TRP A 132 -12.97 -2.13 -16.55
C TRP A 132 -13.43 -2.59 -17.94
N ALA A 133 -14.69 -3.03 -18.06
CA ALA A 133 -15.30 -3.38 -19.34
C ALA A 133 -15.35 -2.19 -20.30
N CYS A 134 -15.66 -0.99 -19.79
CA CYS A 134 -15.60 0.24 -20.58
C CYS A 134 -14.18 0.46 -21.14
N LYS A 135 -13.16 0.46 -20.27
CA LYS A 135 -11.75 0.69 -20.64
C LYS A 135 -11.26 -0.35 -21.66
N ALA A 136 -11.60 -1.62 -21.46
CA ALA A 136 -11.25 -2.70 -22.39
C ALA A 136 -11.90 -2.54 -23.78
N SER A 137 -13.07 -1.89 -23.87
CA SER A 137 -13.74 -1.64 -25.15
C SER A 137 -13.14 -0.49 -25.97
N GLY A 138 -12.10 0.19 -25.46
CA GLY A 138 -11.48 1.34 -26.13
C GLY A 138 -12.35 2.61 -26.18
N LYS A 139 -13.49 2.63 -25.48
CA LYS A 139 -14.37 3.79 -25.38
C LYS A 139 -13.77 4.88 -24.48
N SER A 140 -14.30 6.09 -24.60
CA SER A 140 -14.07 7.13 -23.60
C SER A 140 -14.73 6.74 -22.29
N CYS A 141 -13.93 6.61 -21.23
CA CYS A 141 -14.35 6.16 -19.91
C CYS A 141 -13.82 7.12 -18.84
N PRO A 142 -14.52 7.24 -17.69
CA PRO A 142 -13.99 7.96 -16.53
C PRO A 142 -12.62 7.43 -16.08
N SER A 143 -11.84 8.23 -15.36
CA SER A 143 -10.52 7.81 -14.85
C SER A 143 -10.63 6.61 -13.89
N GLY A 144 -11.70 6.61 -13.08
CA GLY A 144 -11.96 5.71 -11.97
C GLY A 144 -11.70 6.40 -10.64
N ALA A 145 -12.38 5.90 -9.59
CA ALA A 145 -12.12 6.26 -8.20
C ALA A 145 -11.24 5.22 -7.50
N THR A 146 -10.28 5.70 -6.72
CA THR A 146 -9.58 4.90 -5.70
C THR A 146 -10.57 4.49 -4.61
N THR A 147 -10.54 3.24 -4.14
CA THR A 147 -11.49 2.75 -3.13
C THR A 147 -11.29 3.43 -1.78
N LEU A 148 -10.06 3.46 -1.26
CA LEU A 148 -9.72 4.07 0.03
C LEU A 148 -8.48 4.96 -0.11
N GLY A 149 -8.59 6.23 0.26
CA GLY A 149 -7.49 7.18 0.27
C GLY A 149 -7.24 7.76 1.66
N PHE A 150 -5.96 7.94 1.99
CA PHE A 150 -5.49 8.76 3.11
C PHE A 150 -4.64 9.90 2.56
N SER A 151 -4.99 11.13 2.94
CA SER A 151 -4.31 12.36 2.52
C SER A 151 -3.86 13.15 3.74
N ASN A 152 -2.59 13.55 3.80
CA ASN A 152 -2.06 14.48 4.81
C ASN A 152 -2.39 14.06 6.26
N SER A 153 -2.32 12.75 6.52
CA SER A 153 -2.87 12.14 7.74
C SER A 153 -1.81 11.41 8.57
N ASN A 154 -2.02 11.33 9.88
CA ASN A 154 -1.07 10.78 10.84
C ASN A 154 -1.67 9.64 11.66
N ASN A 155 -0.84 8.69 12.09
CA ASN A 155 -1.22 7.64 13.05
C ASN A 155 -2.45 6.84 12.55
N ILE A 156 -2.30 6.21 11.40
CA ILE A 156 -3.37 5.46 10.73
C ILE A 156 -3.15 3.97 10.90
N VAL A 157 -4.21 3.24 11.22
CA VAL A 157 -4.19 1.77 11.26
C VAL A 157 -5.28 1.23 10.33
N VAL A 158 -4.94 0.30 9.44
CA VAL A 158 -5.90 -0.49 8.68
C VAL A 158 -5.66 -1.96 9.00
N SER A 159 -6.64 -2.62 9.58
CA SER A 159 -6.53 -4.00 10.07
C SER A 159 -7.61 -4.88 9.48
N ALA A 160 -7.23 -6.05 8.94
CA ALA A 160 -8.14 -7.10 8.46
C ALA A 160 -9.21 -6.64 7.44
N LEU A 161 -8.95 -5.54 6.73
CA LEU A 161 -9.84 -4.97 5.73
C LEU A 161 -9.71 -5.73 4.40
N THR A 162 -10.85 -6.01 3.75
CA THR A 162 -10.87 -6.49 2.36
C THR A 162 -11.30 -5.36 1.42
N SER A 163 -10.45 -5.02 0.44
CA SER A 163 -10.78 -4.11 -0.67
C SER A 163 -11.05 -4.93 -1.94
N LEU A 164 -12.26 -4.86 -2.46
CA LEU A 164 -12.79 -5.71 -3.53
C LEU A 164 -13.16 -4.85 -4.74
N ASN A 165 -12.65 -5.24 -5.91
CA ASN A 165 -13.00 -4.67 -7.21
C ASN A 165 -12.99 -3.13 -7.26
N SER A 166 -11.85 -2.51 -6.98
CA SER A 166 -11.72 -1.05 -7.09
C SER A 166 -11.84 -0.57 -8.55
N GLN A 167 -12.36 0.64 -8.78
CA GLN A 167 -12.38 1.23 -10.13
C GLN A 167 -10.98 1.60 -10.63
N MET A 168 -10.12 2.01 -9.71
CA MET A 168 -8.71 2.36 -9.91
C MET A 168 -7.89 1.74 -8.76
N PHE A 169 -6.99 2.47 -8.10
CA PHE A 169 -6.20 1.95 -6.98
C PHE A 169 -7.10 1.48 -5.83
N HIS A 170 -6.69 0.45 -5.09
CA HIS A 170 -7.45 -0.05 -3.96
C HIS A 170 -7.23 0.80 -2.71
N ILE A 171 -5.97 1.08 -2.35
CA ILE A 171 -5.61 1.89 -1.19
C ILE A 171 -4.51 2.88 -1.58
N VAL A 172 -4.69 4.16 -1.27
CA VAL A 172 -3.68 5.22 -1.47
C VAL A 172 -3.31 5.85 -0.13
N VAL A 173 -2.01 5.99 0.11
CA VAL A 173 -1.42 6.71 1.25
C VAL A 173 -0.56 7.83 0.70
N ASN A 174 -1.03 9.08 0.85
CA ASN A 174 -0.39 10.26 0.27
C ASN A 174 -0.18 11.36 1.32
N GLY A 175 1.05 11.83 1.50
CA GLY A 175 1.33 12.88 2.49
C GLY A 175 1.19 12.40 3.94
N CYS A 176 1.27 11.09 4.21
CA CYS A 176 0.96 10.54 5.53
C CYS A 176 2.22 10.22 6.34
N HIS A 177 2.06 10.18 7.67
CA HIS A 177 3.10 9.72 8.59
C HIS A 177 2.57 8.70 9.59
N ASN A 178 3.37 7.68 9.89
CA ASN A 178 3.02 6.60 10.81
C ASN A 178 1.73 5.89 10.41
N VAL A 179 1.79 5.08 9.35
CA VAL A 179 0.66 4.29 8.85
C VAL A 179 1.00 2.80 8.95
N LYS A 180 0.11 2.03 9.57
CA LYS A 180 0.22 0.57 9.65
C LYS A 180 -0.96 -0.11 8.96
N MET A 181 -0.66 -0.96 8.00
CA MET A 181 -1.63 -1.83 7.32
C MET A 181 -1.28 -3.29 7.65
N GLN A 182 -2.23 -4.04 8.20
CA GLN A 182 -2.00 -5.43 8.62
C GLN A 182 -3.18 -6.32 8.27
N GLY A 183 -2.90 -7.49 7.67
CA GLY A 183 -3.97 -8.44 7.33
C GLY A 183 -4.88 -7.97 6.20
N VAL A 184 -4.43 -7.00 5.39
CA VAL A 184 -5.22 -6.44 4.30
C VAL A 184 -5.34 -7.45 3.16
N LYS A 185 -6.55 -7.55 2.59
CA LYS A 185 -6.81 -8.33 1.38
C LYS A 185 -7.23 -7.40 0.25
N VAL A 186 -6.53 -7.47 -0.87
CA VAL A 186 -6.94 -6.81 -2.12
C VAL A 186 -7.33 -7.88 -3.12
N ILE A 187 -8.53 -7.75 -3.69
CA ILE A 187 -9.09 -8.72 -4.62
C ILE A 187 -9.65 -7.97 -5.83
N ALA A 188 -9.01 -8.14 -6.98
CA ALA A 188 -9.50 -7.75 -8.29
C ALA A 188 -9.02 -8.74 -9.35
N SER A 189 -9.58 -8.65 -10.56
CA SER A 189 -9.17 -9.49 -11.70
C SER A 189 -7.71 -9.22 -12.10
N GLY A 190 -6.97 -10.23 -12.54
CA GLY A 190 -5.62 -10.03 -13.09
C GLY A 190 -5.57 -9.14 -14.34
N ASN A 191 -6.73 -8.88 -14.97
CA ASN A 191 -6.87 -8.01 -16.14
C ASN A 191 -7.52 -6.66 -15.81
N SER A 192 -7.72 -6.30 -14.53
CA SER A 192 -8.32 -5.01 -14.17
C SER A 192 -7.31 -3.86 -14.36
N PRO A 193 -7.61 -2.85 -15.20
CA PRO A 193 -6.64 -1.83 -15.58
C PRO A 193 -6.40 -0.81 -14.46
N ASN A 194 -5.12 -0.57 -14.12
CA ASN A 194 -4.67 0.44 -13.16
C ASN A 194 -5.29 0.28 -11.77
N THR A 195 -5.32 -0.97 -11.29
CA THR A 195 -5.93 -1.34 -10.02
C THR A 195 -4.90 -1.57 -8.91
N ASP A 196 -3.84 -0.77 -8.83
CA ASP A 196 -2.76 -0.91 -7.84
C ASP A 196 -3.30 -1.26 -6.45
N GLY A 197 -2.68 -2.24 -5.78
CA GLY A 197 -3.16 -2.72 -4.49
C GLY A 197 -3.00 -1.67 -3.39
N ILE A 198 -1.76 -1.34 -3.07
CA ILE A 198 -1.44 -0.27 -2.11
C ILE A 198 -0.45 0.68 -2.77
N HIS A 199 -0.83 1.95 -2.88
CA HIS A 199 0.05 3.00 -3.36
C HIS A 199 0.52 3.88 -2.20
N VAL A 200 1.82 4.13 -2.11
CA VAL A 200 2.42 5.00 -1.08
C VAL A 200 3.22 6.10 -1.77
N GLN A 201 2.96 7.36 -1.45
CA GLN A 201 3.66 8.52 -2.00
C GLN A 201 3.75 9.64 -0.96
N LEU A 202 4.81 10.47 -1.01
CA LEU A 202 5.02 11.61 -0.11
C LEU A 202 4.82 11.27 1.39
N SER A 203 5.12 10.02 1.78
CA SER A 203 4.75 9.48 3.09
C SER A 203 5.94 8.89 3.82
N SER A 204 5.88 8.86 5.15
CA SER A 204 6.98 8.34 5.97
C SER A 204 6.55 7.44 7.12
N SER A 205 7.41 6.49 7.49
CA SER A 205 7.14 5.52 8.56
C SER A 205 5.88 4.69 8.27
N ILE A 206 5.93 3.96 7.16
CA ILE A 206 4.81 3.16 6.67
C ILE A 206 5.14 1.68 6.85
N THR A 207 4.20 0.90 7.38
CA THR A 207 4.38 -0.55 7.60
C THR A 207 3.22 -1.32 6.97
N ILE A 208 3.51 -2.28 6.10
CA ILE A 208 2.53 -3.17 5.45
C ILE A 208 2.89 -4.61 5.83
N LEU A 209 1.99 -5.31 6.54
CA LEU A 209 2.24 -6.63 7.10
C LEU A 209 1.17 -7.65 6.72
N ASN A 210 1.56 -8.91 6.56
CA ASN A 210 0.65 -10.06 6.59
C ASN A 210 -0.51 -9.94 5.59
N SER A 211 -0.25 -9.46 4.38
CA SER A 211 -1.29 -9.04 3.43
C SER A 211 -1.29 -9.88 2.16
N LYS A 212 -2.47 -10.03 1.53
CA LYS A 212 -2.63 -10.76 0.26
C LYS A 212 -3.24 -9.84 -0.78
N ILE A 213 -2.57 -9.66 -1.91
CA ILE A 213 -2.93 -8.66 -2.90
C ILE A 213 -2.98 -9.32 -4.28
N GLN A 214 -4.17 -9.28 -4.89
CA GLN A 214 -4.45 -9.79 -6.22
C GLN A 214 -5.11 -8.69 -7.03
N THR A 215 -4.48 -8.31 -8.13
CA THR A 215 -4.90 -7.15 -8.93
C THR A 215 -4.41 -7.28 -10.38
N GLY A 216 -4.76 -6.33 -11.25
CA GLY A 216 -4.25 -6.21 -12.62
C GLY A 216 -3.12 -5.19 -12.80
N ASP A 217 -2.63 -4.57 -11.71
CA ASP A 217 -1.48 -3.66 -11.77
C ASP A 217 -0.51 -3.89 -10.59
N ASP A 218 0.27 -2.90 -10.16
CA ASP A 218 1.25 -3.05 -9.08
C ASP A 218 0.59 -3.59 -7.79
N CYS A 219 1.20 -4.62 -7.20
CA CYS A 219 0.81 -5.14 -5.89
C CYS A 219 0.96 -4.04 -4.84
N ILE A 220 2.14 -3.41 -4.81
CA ILE A 220 2.43 -2.21 -4.04
C ILE A 220 3.25 -1.27 -4.94
N SER A 221 2.77 -0.05 -5.18
CA SER A 221 3.53 0.98 -5.91
C SER A 221 4.00 2.08 -4.96
N ILE A 222 5.25 2.51 -5.14
CA ILE A 222 5.96 3.42 -4.23
C ILE A 222 6.40 4.65 -5.01
N GLY A 223 5.70 5.76 -4.83
CA GLY A 223 5.95 7.04 -5.48
C GLY A 223 6.98 7.93 -4.76
N PRO A 224 7.36 9.06 -5.39
CA PRO A 224 8.38 9.99 -4.89
C PRO A 224 8.03 10.54 -3.50
N GLY A 225 9.05 10.84 -2.70
CA GLY A 225 8.93 11.34 -1.34
C GLY A 225 8.55 10.28 -0.30
N THR A 226 8.55 9.00 -0.67
CA THR A 226 8.36 7.91 0.30
C THR A 226 9.66 7.63 1.06
N THR A 227 9.59 7.61 2.39
CA THR A 227 10.73 7.30 3.25
C THR A 227 10.38 6.33 4.38
N ASN A 228 11.31 5.45 4.77
CA ASN A 228 11.10 4.51 5.90
C ASN A 228 9.85 3.64 5.71
N LEU A 229 9.83 2.85 4.63
CA LEU A 229 8.75 1.92 4.30
C LEU A 229 9.18 0.49 4.58
N TRP A 230 8.39 -0.22 5.38
CA TRP A 230 8.58 -1.63 5.71
C TRP A 230 7.43 -2.47 5.15
N ILE A 231 7.75 -3.45 4.32
CA ILE A 231 6.80 -4.39 3.74
C ILE A 231 7.25 -5.79 4.14
N GLU A 232 6.39 -6.54 4.84
CA GLU A 232 6.74 -7.88 5.30
C GLU A 232 5.60 -8.89 5.30
N ASN A 233 5.91 -10.13 4.92
CA ASN A 233 4.96 -11.24 4.85
C ASN A 233 3.77 -10.90 3.93
N VAL A 234 4.07 -10.61 2.66
CA VAL A 234 3.06 -10.25 1.66
C VAL A 234 3.03 -11.28 0.53
N ALA A 235 1.82 -11.68 0.13
CA ALA A 235 1.59 -12.49 -1.06
C ALA A 235 1.01 -11.63 -2.18
N CYS A 236 1.78 -11.45 -3.25
CA CYS A 236 1.40 -10.70 -4.45
C CYS A 236 1.10 -11.67 -5.59
N GLY A 237 -0.04 -11.51 -6.28
CA GLY A 237 -0.27 -12.25 -7.51
C GLY A 237 -1.70 -12.68 -7.79
N PRO A 238 -2.21 -12.48 -9.02
CA PRO A 238 -1.55 -11.81 -10.17
C PRO A 238 -1.37 -10.29 -9.97
N GLY A 239 -0.66 -9.62 -10.89
CA GLY A 239 -0.39 -8.17 -10.89
C GLY A 239 1.01 -7.83 -11.43
N HIS A 240 1.48 -6.59 -11.22
CA HIS A 240 2.77 -6.09 -11.71
C HIS A 240 3.93 -6.13 -10.70
N GLY A 241 3.72 -6.74 -9.52
CA GLY A 241 4.76 -6.88 -8.50
C GLY A 241 4.85 -5.69 -7.54
N ILE A 242 5.95 -5.59 -6.79
CA ILE A 242 6.23 -4.44 -5.91
C ILE A 242 7.17 -3.51 -6.66
N SER A 243 6.70 -2.29 -6.92
CA SER A 243 7.38 -1.34 -7.81
C SER A 243 7.70 -0.03 -7.10
N ILE A 244 8.98 0.34 -7.09
CA ILE A 244 9.42 1.71 -6.80
C ILE A 244 9.35 2.51 -8.10
N GLY A 245 8.57 3.60 -8.08
CA GLY A 245 8.32 4.48 -9.21
C GLY A 245 6.94 4.31 -9.86
N SER A 246 6.69 4.93 -11.02
CA SER A 246 7.71 5.59 -11.86
C SER A 246 8.27 6.85 -11.22
N LEU A 247 9.59 6.92 -11.08
CA LEU A 247 10.34 8.13 -10.72
C LEU A 247 10.77 8.87 -12.00
N GLY A 248 11.15 10.13 -11.90
CA GLY A 248 11.58 10.98 -13.00
C GLY A 248 10.43 11.49 -13.85
N LYS A 249 9.21 11.52 -13.29
CA LYS A 249 8.05 12.09 -14.01
C LYS A 249 8.21 13.60 -14.13
N ASP A 250 8.70 14.21 -13.06
CA ASP A 250 9.00 15.63 -12.97
C ASP A 250 10.52 15.85 -12.86
N GLN A 251 10.98 17.00 -13.38
CA GLN A 251 12.40 17.36 -13.28
C GLN A 251 12.83 17.61 -11.83
N GLN A 252 11.92 18.17 -11.03
CA GLN A 252 12.09 18.43 -9.62
C GLN A 252 11.10 17.55 -8.84
N GLU A 253 11.59 16.46 -8.27
CA GLU A 253 10.80 15.53 -7.47
C GLU A 253 11.59 15.02 -6.26
N ALA A 254 10.88 14.65 -5.21
CA ALA A 254 11.50 14.00 -4.06
C ALA A 254 11.94 12.57 -4.42
N GLY A 255 13.04 12.09 -3.82
CA GLY A 255 13.45 10.70 -3.97
C GLY A 255 12.65 9.72 -3.10
N VAL A 256 12.96 8.44 -3.27
CA VAL A 256 12.52 7.33 -2.42
C VAL A 256 13.74 6.81 -1.64
N GLN A 257 13.60 6.60 -0.33
CA GLN A 257 14.69 6.07 0.47
C GLN A 257 14.27 5.21 1.65
N ASN A 258 15.17 4.32 2.07
CA ASN A 258 14.98 3.45 3.24
C ASN A 258 13.72 2.59 3.07
N VAL A 259 13.71 1.74 2.06
CA VAL A 259 12.63 0.80 1.77
C VAL A 259 13.12 -0.60 2.05
N THR A 260 12.38 -1.35 2.86
CA THR A 260 12.61 -2.78 3.09
C THR A 260 11.40 -3.58 2.64
N VAL A 261 11.63 -4.54 1.75
CA VAL A 261 10.66 -5.54 1.29
C VAL A 261 11.20 -6.89 1.70
N LYS A 262 10.54 -7.56 2.64
CA LYS A 262 11.04 -8.76 3.29
C LYS A 262 9.98 -9.87 3.30
N THR A 263 10.36 -11.12 3.06
CA THR A 263 9.42 -12.26 3.17
C THR A 263 8.21 -12.06 2.25
N VAL A 264 8.43 -12.02 0.94
CA VAL A 264 7.38 -11.78 -0.05
C VAL A 264 7.31 -12.91 -1.05
N THR A 265 6.11 -13.36 -1.39
CA THR A 265 5.89 -14.32 -2.48
C THR A 265 5.18 -13.65 -3.64
N PHE A 266 5.75 -13.78 -4.84
CA PHE A 266 5.15 -13.35 -6.10
C PHE A 266 4.64 -14.55 -6.88
N THR A 267 3.37 -14.57 -7.27
CA THR A 267 2.77 -15.68 -8.05
C THR A 267 2.11 -15.18 -9.32
N GLY A 268 2.61 -15.62 -10.48
CA GLY A 268 2.04 -15.27 -11.78
C GLY A 268 1.98 -13.76 -12.03
N THR A 269 2.94 -13.01 -11.50
CA THR A 269 3.03 -11.55 -11.68
C THR A 269 3.84 -11.20 -12.93
N GLN A 270 3.62 -10.01 -13.49
CA GLN A 270 4.46 -9.46 -14.55
C GLN A 270 5.88 -9.18 -14.05
N ASN A 271 6.03 -8.68 -12.83
CA ASN A 271 7.33 -8.43 -12.23
C ASN A 271 7.35 -8.95 -10.80
N GLY A 272 8.52 -9.24 -10.26
CA GLY A 272 8.70 -9.45 -8.83
C GLY A 272 8.97 -8.11 -8.14
N VAL A 273 10.24 -7.82 -7.89
CA VAL A 273 10.70 -6.54 -7.35
C VAL A 273 11.21 -5.65 -8.48
N ARG A 274 10.70 -4.42 -8.54
CA ARG A 274 10.96 -3.50 -9.66
C ARG A 274 11.32 -2.11 -9.18
N ILE A 275 12.32 -1.48 -9.79
CA ILE A 275 12.55 -0.03 -9.74
C ILE A 275 12.40 0.51 -11.16
N LYS A 276 11.52 1.48 -11.38
CA LYS A 276 11.25 2.07 -12.69
C LYS A 276 11.40 3.60 -12.63
N SER A 277 12.17 4.16 -13.56
CA SER A 277 12.26 5.60 -13.75
C SER A 277 12.17 6.00 -15.22
N TRP A 278 11.57 7.15 -15.48
CA TRP A 278 11.47 7.70 -16.82
C TRP A 278 12.87 8.02 -17.37
N GLY A 279 13.07 7.72 -18.66
CA GLY A 279 14.25 8.15 -19.43
C GLY A 279 14.17 9.64 -19.75
N ARG A 280 14.33 10.49 -18.72
CA ARG A 280 14.23 11.96 -18.78
C ARG A 280 15.09 12.60 -17.66
N PRO A 281 15.52 13.86 -17.80
CA PRO A 281 16.15 14.62 -16.73
C PRO A 281 15.27 14.71 -15.47
N SER A 282 15.88 14.48 -14.32
CA SER A 282 15.26 14.60 -13.01
C SER A 282 16.34 14.73 -11.93
N ASN A 283 16.01 15.32 -10.79
CA ASN A 283 16.83 15.31 -9.58
C ASN A 283 16.46 14.18 -8.60
N GLY A 284 15.44 13.38 -8.93
CA GLY A 284 14.95 12.28 -8.11
C GLY A 284 16.01 11.21 -7.84
N PHE A 285 15.76 10.36 -6.86
CA PHE A 285 16.64 9.24 -6.52
C PHE A 285 15.88 8.08 -5.89
N ALA A 286 16.47 6.89 -5.91
CA ALA A 286 16.05 5.72 -5.17
C ALA A 286 17.28 5.14 -4.44
N ARG A 287 17.29 5.15 -3.10
CA ARG A 287 18.46 4.70 -2.33
C ARG A 287 18.14 3.95 -1.05
N ASN A 288 19.09 3.15 -0.57
CA ASN A 288 18.97 2.35 0.65
C ASN A 288 17.73 1.45 0.59
N ILE A 289 17.73 0.53 -0.38
CA ILE A 289 16.62 -0.37 -0.65
C ILE A 289 17.07 -1.80 -0.40
N LEU A 290 16.28 -2.54 0.37
CA LEU A 290 16.51 -3.95 0.65
C LEU A 290 15.32 -4.78 0.17
N PHE A 291 15.59 -5.71 -0.74
CA PHE A 291 14.69 -6.80 -1.10
C PHE A 291 15.27 -8.10 -0.51
N GLN A 292 14.57 -8.74 0.43
CA GLN A 292 15.09 -9.87 1.21
C GLN A 292 14.07 -11.00 1.34
N HIS A 293 14.50 -12.27 1.27
CA HIS A 293 13.65 -13.45 1.46
C HIS A 293 12.44 -13.44 0.51
N VAL A 294 12.72 -13.41 -0.79
CA VAL A 294 11.69 -13.30 -1.83
C VAL A 294 11.55 -14.59 -2.59
N VAL A 295 10.32 -15.09 -2.68
CA VAL A 295 9.96 -16.28 -3.46
C VAL A 295 9.27 -15.87 -4.75
N MET A 296 9.78 -16.35 -5.88
CA MET A 296 9.22 -16.13 -7.21
C MET A 296 8.53 -17.40 -7.71
N VAL A 297 7.25 -17.31 -8.05
CA VAL A 297 6.48 -18.41 -8.64
C VAL A 297 5.96 -17.94 -9.99
N ASN A 298 6.68 -18.29 -11.05
CA ASN A 298 6.33 -17.96 -12.42
C ASN A 298 6.10 -16.45 -12.64
N ALA A 299 6.97 -15.61 -12.08
CA ALA A 299 6.95 -14.16 -12.33
C ALA A 299 7.64 -13.87 -13.67
N GLN A 300 7.10 -13.00 -14.53
CA GLN A 300 7.69 -12.79 -15.86
C GLN A 300 9.06 -12.10 -15.79
N ASN A 301 9.20 -11.07 -14.95
CA ASN A 301 10.45 -10.35 -14.72
C ASN A 301 10.73 -10.29 -13.20
N PRO A 302 11.31 -11.34 -12.60
CA PRO A 302 11.54 -11.42 -11.15
C PRO A 302 12.27 -10.21 -10.54
N ILE A 303 13.38 -9.78 -11.11
CA ILE A 303 14.19 -8.66 -10.60
C ILE A 303 14.42 -7.65 -11.74
N VAL A 304 13.96 -6.42 -11.56
CA VAL A 304 14.06 -5.37 -12.59
C VAL A 304 14.50 -4.02 -12.03
N ILE A 305 15.49 -3.41 -12.68
CA ILE A 305 15.70 -1.96 -12.66
C ILE A 305 15.57 -1.48 -14.11
N ASP A 306 14.65 -0.56 -14.36
CA ASP A 306 14.39 0.01 -15.69
C ASP A 306 14.41 1.54 -15.61
N GLN A 307 15.52 2.14 -16.04
CA GLN A 307 15.65 3.60 -16.12
C GLN A 307 15.28 4.17 -17.51
N ASN A 308 14.79 3.32 -18.42
CA ASN A 308 14.33 3.70 -19.75
C ASN A 308 12.79 3.67 -19.86
N TYR A 309 12.09 3.66 -18.72
CA TYR A 309 10.65 3.49 -18.67
C TYR A 309 9.94 4.60 -19.45
N CYS A 310 9.17 4.22 -20.47
CA CYS A 310 8.39 5.18 -21.24
C CYS A 310 7.04 4.62 -21.72
N PRO A 311 6.01 4.69 -20.86
CA PRO A 311 4.70 4.21 -21.23
C PRO A 311 4.16 4.98 -22.44
N GLY A 312 3.84 4.23 -23.50
CA GLY A 312 3.30 4.75 -24.75
C GLY A 312 4.29 5.55 -25.61
N ASN A 313 5.60 5.50 -25.33
CA ASN A 313 6.63 6.27 -26.04
C ASN A 313 6.35 7.78 -26.08
N LYS A 314 5.64 8.31 -25.06
CA LYS A 314 5.24 9.71 -24.97
C LYS A 314 6.06 10.45 -23.94
N GLY A 315 6.66 11.57 -24.35
CA GLY A 315 7.35 12.54 -23.50
C GLY A 315 8.77 12.16 -23.03
N CYS A 316 9.33 11.04 -23.51
CA CYS A 316 10.63 10.49 -23.08
C CYS A 316 11.69 10.44 -24.21
N PRO A 317 11.89 11.50 -25.01
CA PRO A 317 12.55 11.39 -26.32
C PRO A 317 14.04 11.00 -26.20
N GLY A 318 14.35 9.70 -26.20
CA GLY A 318 15.73 9.18 -26.16
C GLY A 318 16.62 9.75 -25.04
N GLN A 319 15.99 10.30 -23.99
CA GLN A 319 16.69 11.02 -22.95
C GLN A 319 17.20 10.06 -21.88
N VAL A 320 18.38 10.38 -21.37
CA VAL A 320 19.05 9.65 -20.30
C VAL A 320 18.36 9.98 -18.97
N SER A 321 18.00 8.97 -18.18
CA SER A 321 17.33 9.22 -16.89
C SER A 321 18.23 10.01 -15.94
N GLY A 322 17.66 11.07 -15.34
CA GLY A 322 18.31 11.85 -14.30
C GLY A 322 18.21 11.21 -12.90
N VAL A 323 17.34 10.21 -12.74
CA VAL A 323 17.13 9.55 -11.45
C VAL A 323 18.38 8.77 -11.05
N LYS A 324 18.87 8.99 -9.82
CA LYS A 324 20.02 8.26 -9.27
C LYS A 324 19.55 7.04 -8.49
N ILE A 325 20.04 5.85 -8.84
CA ILE A 325 19.74 4.61 -8.12
C ILE A 325 21.01 4.10 -7.46
N SER A 326 20.98 3.91 -6.14
CA SER A 326 22.13 3.43 -5.39
C SER A 326 21.78 2.64 -4.15
N ASP A 327 22.72 1.85 -3.63
CA ASP A 327 22.56 1.13 -2.35
C ASP A 327 21.31 0.23 -2.35
N VAL A 328 21.18 -0.58 -3.40
CA VAL A 328 20.08 -1.54 -3.57
C VAL A 328 20.62 -2.95 -3.34
N THR A 329 20.06 -3.66 -2.37
CA THR A 329 20.44 -5.03 -2.03
C THR A 329 19.31 -5.98 -2.40
N PHE A 330 19.62 -7.00 -3.18
CA PHE A 330 18.77 -8.15 -3.47
C PHE A 330 19.38 -9.36 -2.78
N GLN A 331 18.74 -9.85 -1.72
CA GLN A 331 19.28 -10.89 -0.84
C GLN A 331 18.28 -12.03 -0.66
N ASP A 332 18.74 -13.28 -0.79
CA ASP A 332 17.89 -14.48 -0.65
C ASP A 332 16.62 -14.38 -1.50
N ILE A 333 16.82 -14.29 -2.82
CA ILE A 333 15.72 -14.26 -3.80
C ILE A 333 15.79 -15.53 -4.63
N HIS A 334 14.74 -16.34 -4.59
CA HIS A 334 14.75 -17.64 -5.25
C HIS A 334 13.41 -18.01 -5.90
N GLY A 335 13.46 -18.90 -6.90
CA GLY A 335 12.26 -19.48 -7.50
C GLY A 335 12.30 -19.53 -9.03
N THR A 336 11.15 -19.28 -9.65
CA THR A 336 10.92 -19.49 -11.09
C THR A 336 10.50 -18.22 -11.81
N SER A 337 11.09 -18.01 -12.99
CA SER A 337 10.75 -16.98 -13.95
C SER A 337 9.85 -17.56 -15.04
N ALA A 338 8.91 -16.76 -15.54
CA ALA A 338 8.12 -17.10 -16.72
C ALA A 338 8.82 -16.73 -18.04
N THR A 339 9.90 -15.95 -17.97
CA THR A 339 10.74 -15.57 -19.12
C THR A 339 12.20 -15.94 -18.89
N GLU A 340 12.98 -15.97 -19.95
CA GLU A 340 14.40 -16.35 -19.92
C GLU A 340 15.26 -15.35 -19.12
N ILE A 341 15.09 -14.05 -19.37
CA ILE A 341 15.78 -12.99 -18.63
C ILE A 341 15.05 -12.76 -17.29
N ALA A 342 15.55 -13.38 -16.22
CA ALA A 342 14.95 -13.26 -14.91
C ALA A 342 15.45 -12.06 -14.10
N MET A 343 16.64 -11.56 -14.42
CA MET A 343 17.27 -10.40 -13.78
C MET A 343 17.69 -9.38 -14.83
N LYS A 344 17.10 -8.18 -14.79
CA LYS A 344 17.40 -7.10 -15.74
C LYS A 344 17.73 -5.80 -15.01
N PHE A 345 18.93 -5.29 -15.21
CA PHE A 345 19.35 -3.97 -14.75
C PHE A 345 19.65 -3.08 -15.95
N ASP A 346 18.67 -2.31 -16.40
CA ASP A 346 18.81 -1.39 -17.52
C ASP A 346 18.91 0.04 -16.98
N CYS A 347 20.12 0.38 -16.54
CA CYS A 347 20.40 1.65 -15.87
C CYS A 347 20.83 2.73 -16.87
N SER A 348 20.69 3.97 -16.41
CA SER A 348 20.97 5.17 -17.19
C SER A 348 22.47 5.32 -17.46
N SER A 349 22.85 5.61 -18.71
CA SER A 349 24.25 5.86 -19.07
C SER A 349 24.83 7.12 -18.41
N GLY A 350 23.98 8.13 -18.13
CA GLY A 350 24.37 9.37 -17.46
C GLY A 350 24.23 9.34 -15.94
N ASN A 351 23.46 8.40 -15.39
CA ASN A 351 23.42 8.11 -13.96
C ASN A 351 23.45 6.59 -13.73
N PRO A 352 24.59 5.92 -13.95
CA PRO A 352 24.73 4.49 -13.75
C PRO A 352 24.27 4.06 -12.34
N CYS A 353 23.61 2.92 -12.24
CA CYS A 353 23.28 2.35 -10.95
C CYS A 353 24.56 1.96 -10.21
N SER A 354 24.66 2.30 -8.93
CA SER A 354 25.88 2.06 -8.13
C SER A 354 25.59 1.34 -6.83
N ARG A 355 26.55 0.53 -6.37
CA ARG A 355 26.42 -0.25 -5.12
C ARG A 355 25.17 -1.15 -5.11
N ILE A 356 24.92 -1.78 -6.26
CA ILE A 356 23.95 -2.88 -6.34
C ILE A 356 24.59 -4.12 -5.72
N ARG A 357 23.87 -4.82 -4.84
CA ARG A 357 24.39 -6.01 -4.15
C ARG A 357 23.48 -7.19 -4.44
N LEU A 358 24.05 -8.26 -4.98
CA LEU A 358 23.39 -9.55 -5.16
C LEU A 358 23.93 -10.54 -4.14
N GLU A 359 23.06 -11.13 -3.33
CA GLU A 359 23.46 -12.11 -2.33
C GLU A 359 22.47 -13.28 -2.30
N ASN A 360 22.94 -14.51 -2.54
CA ASN A 360 22.10 -15.71 -2.50
C ASN A 360 20.85 -15.60 -3.41
N VAL A 361 21.06 -15.35 -4.71
CA VAL A 361 19.99 -15.27 -5.72
C VAL A 361 19.95 -16.58 -6.52
N LYS A 362 18.78 -17.20 -6.67
CA LYS A 362 18.60 -18.44 -7.45
C LYS A 362 17.30 -18.43 -8.26
N LEU A 363 17.38 -18.03 -9.52
CA LEU A 363 16.24 -17.95 -10.42
C LEU A 363 16.39 -18.95 -11.58
N THR A 364 15.31 -19.64 -11.89
CA THR A 364 15.26 -20.66 -12.94
C THR A 364 14.18 -20.36 -13.96
N TYR A 365 14.41 -20.74 -15.21
CA TYR A 365 13.44 -20.70 -16.30
C TYR A 365 13.39 -22.08 -16.95
N LYS A 366 12.19 -22.67 -17.07
CA LYS A 366 12.01 -24.04 -17.59
C LYS A 366 12.95 -25.08 -16.96
N ASN A 367 13.12 -25.03 -15.64
CA ASN A 367 14.02 -25.87 -14.84
C ASN A 367 15.52 -25.74 -15.18
N GLN A 368 15.89 -24.74 -15.99
CA GLN A 368 17.27 -24.37 -16.25
C GLN A 368 17.61 -23.08 -15.48
N VAL A 369 18.90 -22.79 -15.37
CA VAL A 369 19.35 -21.47 -14.87
C VAL A 369 18.79 -20.40 -15.80
N ALA A 370 18.15 -19.37 -15.24
CA ALA A 370 17.67 -18.24 -16.02
C ALA A 370 18.84 -17.36 -16.50
N GLU A 371 18.56 -16.29 -17.24
CA GLU A 371 19.55 -15.33 -17.72
C GLU A 371 19.48 -13.99 -16.99
N ALA A 372 20.57 -13.23 -17.07
CA ALA A 372 20.69 -11.86 -16.58
C ALA A 372 21.15 -10.90 -17.69
N SER A 373 20.67 -9.66 -17.62
CA SER A 373 21.09 -8.57 -18.52
C SER A 373 21.36 -7.31 -17.71
N CYS A 374 22.54 -6.71 -17.90
CA CYS A 374 22.94 -5.48 -17.21
C CYS A 374 23.47 -4.44 -18.20
N ASN A 375 23.01 -3.21 -18.08
CA ASN A 375 23.53 -2.01 -18.73
C ASN A 375 23.77 -0.95 -17.67
N HIS A 376 24.99 -0.39 -17.61
CA HIS A 376 25.35 0.71 -16.71
C HIS A 376 25.01 0.45 -15.24
N ALA A 377 25.14 -0.79 -14.78
CA ALA A 377 24.97 -1.18 -13.39
C ALA A 377 26.31 -1.66 -12.83
N VAL A 378 26.67 -1.15 -11.65
CA VAL A 378 27.93 -1.49 -10.98
C VAL A 378 27.62 -1.95 -9.55
N GLY A 379 28.22 -3.07 -9.16
CA GLY A 379 27.93 -3.66 -7.87
C GLY A 379 28.84 -4.80 -7.47
N THR A 380 28.34 -5.62 -6.53
CA THR A 380 29.03 -6.83 -6.09
C THR A 380 28.04 -7.99 -5.97
N SER A 381 28.57 -9.21 -6.13
CA SER A 381 27.83 -10.44 -5.90
C SER A 381 28.55 -11.31 -4.86
N SER A 382 27.80 -11.92 -3.95
CA SER A 382 28.34 -12.84 -2.93
C SER A 382 27.41 -14.02 -2.67
N GLY A 383 27.96 -15.14 -2.19
CA GLY A 383 27.18 -16.36 -1.98
C GLY A 383 26.80 -17.03 -3.30
N PHE A 384 25.66 -17.74 -3.32
CA PHE A 384 25.19 -18.44 -4.53
C PHE A 384 24.36 -17.49 -5.41
N VAL A 385 24.84 -17.15 -6.60
CA VAL A 385 24.14 -16.23 -7.52
C VAL A 385 23.95 -16.88 -8.89
N GLN A 386 22.69 -17.23 -9.19
CA GLN A 386 22.19 -17.73 -10.46
C GLN A 386 20.88 -17.00 -10.81
N PRO A 387 20.73 -16.37 -11.99
CA PRO A 387 21.68 -16.26 -13.11
C PRO A 387 23.05 -15.69 -12.72
N THR A 388 24.09 -16.01 -13.49
CA THR A 388 25.43 -15.45 -13.32
C THR A 388 25.34 -13.92 -13.25
N SER A 389 26.01 -13.32 -12.26
CA SER A 389 26.01 -11.86 -12.09
C SER A 389 26.54 -11.16 -13.34
N CYS A 390 25.87 -10.09 -13.74
CA CYS A 390 26.30 -9.17 -14.81
C CYS A 390 26.72 -7.78 -14.27
N LEU A 391 26.89 -7.66 -12.94
CA LEU A 391 27.32 -6.44 -12.23
C LEU A 391 28.83 -6.19 -12.28
#